data_AF-C3XIP4-F1
#
_entry.id   AF-C3XIP4-F1
#
_cell.length_a   1.000
_cell.length_b   1.000
_cell.length_c   1.000
_cell.angle_alpha   90.00
_cell.angle_beta   90.00
_cell.angle_gamma   90.00
#
_symmetry.space_group_name_H-M   'P 1'
#
loop_
_entity.id
_entity.type
_entity.pdbx_description
1 polymer ?
#
loop_
_entity_poly.entity_id
_entity_poly.type
_entity_poly.pdbx_seq_one_letter_code
_entity_poly.pdbx_strand_id
1 'polypeptide(L)'
;MKQIVKPQYSSNEFFVLENKAIYFAKENEVLDCIKIIKYSNAREIYISWFGILLTGGSESTKPYNECFFGILDSKDSNLGLDESKPIYHLIGETDSNSIESTSNNRDSNNSLSTLQVFLGSNTLTLLHYSLLDSSLNIKLECNSKESKEILEKEQAQREKQKEQDSQTKDSTTSTAMLHPILEDNELKCPHNGVVKLKSNKGKPFKSKGIPMVLESDLLHSSIVGCPNPPTKRQVA
;
A
#
# COMPACT_ATOMS: atom_id res chain seq x y z
N MET A 1 25.78 31.22 0.83
CA MET A 1 25.12 30.80 -0.44
C MET A 1 23.81 30.12 -0.07
N LYS A 2 22.65 30.71 -0.42
CA LYS A 2 21.37 30.00 -0.32
C LYS A 2 21.29 29.07 -1.52
N GLN A 3 21.42 27.77 -1.30
CA GLN A 3 21.14 26.79 -2.35
C GLN A 3 19.66 26.92 -2.71
N ILE A 4 19.40 27.35 -3.94
CA ILE A 4 18.07 27.28 -4.53
C ILE A 4 17.89 25.82 -4.93
N VAL A 5 17.29 25.04 -4.04
CA VAL A 5 16.91 23.65 -4.32
C VAL A 5 15.76 23.70 -5.31
N LYS A 6 15.96 23.19 -6.53
CA LYS A 6 14.92 23.10 -7.55
C LYS A 6 14.00 21.90 -7.22
N PRO A 7 12.67 22.07 -7.17
CA PRO A 7 11.76 20.95 -6.99
C PRO A 7 11.95 19.94 -8.13
N GLN A 8 12.11 18.66 -7.79
CA GLN A 8 12.36 17.58 -8.77
C GLN A 8 11.08 17.16 -9.50
N TYR A 9 9.93 17.30 -8.85
CA TYR A 9 8.62 17.09 -9.44
C TYR A 9 7.57 17.88 -8.64
N SER A 10 6.75 18.66 -9.32
CA SER A 10 5.56 19.31 -8.75
C SER A 10 4.39 18.96 -9.65
N SER A 11 3.44 18.18 -9.12
CA SER A 11 2.09 18.09 -9.65
C SER A 11 1.17 18.91 -8.74
N ASN A 12 -0.09 19.11 -9.12
CA ASN A 12 -1.07 19.73 -8.23
C ASN A 12 -1.33 18.92 -6.94
N GLU A 13 -0.82 17.68 -6.85
CA GLU A 13 -1.08 16.73 -5.77
C GLU A 13 0.16 16.48 -4.91
N PHE A 14 1.37 16.61 -5.45
CA PHE A 14 2.61 16.41 -4.71
C PHE A 14 3.62 17.55 -4.93
N PHE A 15 4.24 17.97 -3.82
CA PHE A 15 5.47 18.73 -3.83
C PHE A 15 6.61 17.85 -3.29
N VAL A 16 7.59 17.53 -4.15
CA VAL A 16 8.73 16.69 -3.77
C VAL A 16 10.02 17.53 -3.74
N LEU A 17 10.71 17.45 -2.61
CA LEU A 17 12.00 18.07 -2.38
C LEU A 17 12.98 17.05 -1.80
N GLU A 18 13.94 16.63 -2.62
CA GLU A 18 14.93 15.60 -2.26
C GLU A 18 14.27 14.30 -1.78
N ASN A 19 14.39 13.99 -0.48
CA ASN A 19 13.83 12.78 0.14
C ASN A 19 12.50 13.02 0.86
N LYS A 20 11.96 14.23 0.77
CA LYS A 20 10.70 14.62 1.40
C LYS A 20 9.63 14.91 0.35
N ALA A 21 8.41 14.50 0.64
CA ALA A 21 7.24 14.83 -0.18
C ALA A 21 6.12 15.40 0.70
N ILE A 22 5.42 16.41 0.19
CA ILE A 22 4.15 16.88 0.75
C ILE A 22 3.07 16.52 -0.26
N TYR A 23 2.07 15.77 0.19
CA TYR A 23 0.85 15.53 -0.56
C TYR A 23 -0.20 16.57 -0.15
N PHE A 24 -0.85 17.19 -1.13
CA PHE A 24 -1.94 18.14 -0.90
C PHE A 24 -3.27 17.41 -1.00
N ALA A 25 -3.81 17.04 0.16
CA ALA A 25 -5.07 16.31 0.24
C ALA A 25 -6.26 17.20 -0.13
N LYS A 26 -7.22 16.60 -0.82
CA LYS A 26 -8.49 17.23 -1.20
C LYS A 26 -9.53 17.06 -0.10
N GLU A 27 -10.62 17.81 -0.23
CA GLU A 27 -11.78 17.67 0.63
C GLU A 27 -12.39 16.27 0.49
N ASN A 28 -12.67 15.60 1.60
CA ASN A 28 -13.35 14.29 1.61
C ASN A 28 -12.63 13.17 0.86
N GLU A 29 -11.30 13.28 0.73
CA GLU A 29 -10.47 12.31 0.03
C GLU A 29 -10.24 11.03 0.86
N VAL A 30 -10.05 9.92 0.14
CA VAL A 30 -9.67 8.63 0.71
C VAL A 30 -8.29 8.26 0.16
N LEU A 31 -7.32 8.16 1.04
CA LEU A 31 -5.91 7.92 0.71
C LEU A 31 -5.48 6.55 1.22
N ASP A 32 -4.74 5.83 0.39
CA ASP A 32 -4.11 4.57 0.75
C ASP A 32 -2.62 4.85 1.04
N CYS A 33 -2.24 4.74 2.31
CA CYS A 33 -0.90 5.10 2.76
C CYS A 33 0.19 4.30 2.05
N ILE A 34 -0.05 3.00 1.83
CA ILE A 34 0.88 2.10 1.14
C ILE A 34 1.10 2.56 -0.30
N LYS A 35 0.01 2.91 -1.00
CA LYS A 35 0.10 3.41 -2.38
C LYS A 35 0.87 4.72 -2.45
N ILE A 36 0.55 5.69 -1.59
CA ILE A 36 1.24 7.00 -1.54
C ILE A 36 2.74 6.82 -1.30
N ILE A 37 3.11 5.94 -0.36
CA ILE A 37 4.52 5.65 -0.07
C ILE A 37 5.23 5.09 -1.31
N LYS A 38 4.60 4.15 -2.03
CA LYS A 38 5.15 3.58 -3.25
C LYS A 38 5.30 4.59 -4.39
N TYR A 39 4.34 5.51 -4.56
CA TYR A 39 4.33 6.46 -5.67
C TYR A 39 5.37 7.58 -5.54
N SER A 40 5.56 8.11 -4.33
CA SER A 40 6.39 9.30 -4.14
C SER A 40 7.90 9.03 -4.27
N ASN A 41 8.33 7.77 -4.09
CA ASN A 41 9.74 7.39 -3.94
C ASN A 41 10.50 8.25 -2.90
N ALA A 42 9.78 8.87 -1.96
CA ALA A 42 10.31 9.71 -0.91
C ALA A 42 10.39 8.93 0.40
N ARG A 43 11.39 9.24 1.24
CA ARG A 43 11.56 8.60 2.54
C ARG A 43 10.59 9.15 3.58
N GLU A 44 10.32 10.45 3.49
CA GLU A 44 9.44 11.16 4.40
C GLU A 44 8.31 11.79 3.61
N ILE A 45 7.09 11.35 3.87
CA ILE A 45 5.90 11.91 3.22
C ILE A 45 5.09 12.58 4.29
N TYR A 46 4.55 13.75 3.99
CA TYR A 46 3.68 14.52 4.85
C TYR A 46 2.39 14.83 4.12
N ILE A 47 1.30 15.00 4.86
CA ILE A 47 0.03 15.44 4.30
C ILE A 47 -0.21 16.90 4.68
N SER A 48 -0.49 17.74 3.69
CA SER A 48 -1.09 19.05 3.89
C SER A 48 -2.56 19.01 3.50
N TRP A 49 -3.43 19.42 4.42
CA TRP A 49 -4.87 19.44 4.21
C TRP A 49 -5.42 20.80 4.63
N PHE A 50 -6.11 21.49 3.71
CA PHE A 50 -6.57 22.88 3.90
C PHE A 50 -5.45 23.84 4.39
N GLY A 51 -4.21 23.63 3.92
CA GLY A 51 -3.05 24.43 4.32
C GLY A 51 -2.47 24.10 5.70
N ILE A 52 -3.02 23.11 6.40
CA ILE A 52 -2.51 22.60 7.68
C ILE A 52 -1.66 21.37 7.41
N LEU A 53 -0.46 21.31 7.98
CA LEU A 53 0.37 20.10 7.96
C LEU A 53 -0.14 19.13 9.04
N LEU A 54 -0.50 17.92 8.64
CA LEU A 54 -0.95 16.88 9.57
C LEU A 54 0.27 16.25 10.25
N THR A 55 0.37 16.39 11.56
CA THR A 55 1.47 15.88 12.38
C THR A 55 1.03 14.84 13.41
N GLY A 56 -0.28 14.63 13.56
CA GLY A 56 -0.85 13.82 14.64
C GLY A 56 -1.01 14.61 15.94
N GLY A 57 -0.97 13.93 17.07
CA GLY A 57 -1.21 14.52 18.39
C GLY A 57 -1.34 13.52 19.53
N SER A 58 -1.71 14.03 20.69
CA SER A 58 -1.93 13.25 21.90
C SER A 58 -3.35 12.71 21.94
N GLU A 59 -3.53 11.52 22.52
CA GLU A 59 -4.86 10.94 22.72
C GLU A 59 -5.69 11.78 23.70
N SER A 60 -7.00 11.81 23.48
CA SER A 60 -7.97 12.44 24.37
C SER A 60 -7.85 11.87 25.78
N THR A 61 -8.00 12.76 26.76
CA THR A 61 -8.03 12.42 28.18
C THR A 61 -9.45 12.19 28.69
N LYS A 62 -10.46 12.34 27.84
CA LYS A 62 -11.88 12.19 28.18
C LYS A 62 -12.32 10.72 28.09
N PRO A 63 -13.18 10.25 29.02
CA PRO A 63 -13.74 8.91 28.92
C PRO A 63 -14.62 8.77 27.68
N TYR A 64 -14.68 7.58 27.10
CA TYR A 64 -15.46 7.25 25.89
C TYR A 64 -14.98 7.92 24.59
N ASN A 65 -13.82 8.57 24.64
CA ASN A 65 -13.15 9.20 23.51
C ASN A 65 -11.78 8.55 23.25
N GLU A 66 -11.65 7.29 23.62
CA GLU A 66 -10.48 6.48 23.31
C GLU A 66 -10.28 6.45 21.79
N CYS A 67 -9.02 6.39 21.36
CA CYS A 67 -8.63 6.45 19.95
C CYS A 67 -8.94 7.77 19.22
N PHE A 68 -9.37 8.83 19.92
CA PHE A 68 -9.35 10.20 19.39
C PHE A 68 -8.06 10.91 19.79
N PHE A 69 -7.41 11.56 18.83
CA PHE A 69 -6.13 12.24 19.01
C PHE A 69 -6.19 13.66 18.45
N GLY A 70 -5.35 14.54 18.96
CA GLY A 70 -5.22 15.90 18.44
C GLY A 70 -4.41 16.79 19.35
N ILE A 71 -4.60 18.09 19.19
CA ILE A 71 -4.09 19.08 20.16
C ILE A 71 -5.04 19.09 21.35
N LEU A 72 -4.51 18.90 22.56
CA LEU A 72 -5.31 18.96 23.78
C LEU A 72 -5.92 20.36 23.96
N ASP A 73 -7.21 20.42 24.27
CA ASP A 73 -7.86 21.69 24.54
C ASP A 73 -7.68 22.11 26.00
N SER A 74 -6.98 23.21 26.21
CA SER A 74 -6.87 23.87 27.52
C SER A 74 -8.21 24.30 28.14
N LYS A 75 -9.24 24.51 27.31
CA LYS A 75 -10.60 24.88 27.75
C LYS A 75 -11.50 23.68 28.01
N ASP A 76 -10.97 22.48 27.77
CA ASP A 76 -11.60 21.21 28.11
C ASP A 76 -12.94 20.97 27.39
N SER A 77 -12.93 21.05 26.06
CA SER A 77 -14.07 20.70 25.19
C SER A 77 -14.65 19.30 25.50
N ASN A 78 -15.82 18.99 24.94
CA ASN A 78 -16.47 17.68 25.12
C ASN A 78 -15.55 16.52 24.74
N LEU A 79 -14.71 16.72 23.73
CA LEU A 79 -13.76 15.73 23.24
C LEU A 79 -12.38 15.84 23.94
N GLY A 80 -12.14 16.88 24.75
CA GLY A 80 -10.83 17.17 25.35
C GLY A 80 -9.77 17.63 24.34
N LEU A 81 -10.18 17.93 23.10
CA LEU A 81 -9.33 18.28 21.97
C LEU A 81 -9.77 19.62 21.36
N ASP A 82 -8.83 20.37 20.79
CA ASP A 82 -9.07 21.64 20.13
C ASP A 82 -9.76 21.40 18.78
N GLU A 83 -11.08 21.59 18.74
CA GLU A 83 -11.94 21.39 17.56
C GLU A 83 -11.63 22.38 16.41
N SER A 84 -10.82 23.41 16.64
CA SER A 84 -10.31 24.28 15.57
C SER A 84 -9.10 23.69 14.82
N LYS A 85 -8.56 22.58 15.31
CA LYS A 85 -7.42 21.84 14.76
C LYS A 85 -7.88 20.48 14.21
N PRO A 86 -7.03 19.83 13.39
CA PRO A 86 -7.31 18.47 12.96
C PRO A 86 -7.43 17.51 14.14
N ILE A 87 -8.50 16.75 14.16
CA ILE A 87 -8.76 15.68 15.13
C ILE A 87 -8.67 14.35 14.39
N TYR A 88 -7.97 13.38 14.98
CA TYR A 88 -7.71 12.10 14.36
C TYR A 88 -8.47 11.01 15.13
N HIS A 89 -9.20 10.16 14.43
CA HIS A 89 -9.88 9.01 15.01
C HIS A 89 -9.30 7.73 14.42
N LEU A 90 -8.67 6.94 15.27
CA LEU A 90 -8.06 5.69 14.90
C LEU A 90 -9.07 4.55 15.00
N ILE A 91 -9.37 3.93 13.87
CA ILE A 91 -10.27 2.79 13.78
C ILE A 91 -9.43 1.53 13.55
N GLY A 92 -9.31 0.71 14.60
CA GLY A 92 -8.70 -0.62 14.51
C GLY A 92 -9.69 -1.69 14.03
N GLU A 93 -9.20 -2.82 13.54
CA GLU A 93 -10.04 -4.01 13.18
C GLU A 93 -10.74 -4.66 14.40
N THR A 94 -10.64 -4.08 15.59
CA THR A 94 -11.31 -4.56 16.82
C THR A 94 -12.84 -4.53 16.73
N ASP A 95 -13.38 -3.70 15.85
CA ASP A 95 -14.82 -3.60 15.66
C ASP A 95 -15.23 -4.33 14.39
N SER A 96 -15.44 -5.65 14.50
CA SER A 96 -16.08 -6.46 13.45
C SER A 96 -17.53 -6.01 13.12
N ASN A 97 -18.01 -4.91 13.70
CA ASN A 97 -19.35 -4.35 13.48
C ASN A 97 -19.38 -2.84 13.11
N SER A 98 -18.25 -2.12 13.06
CA SER A 98 -18.28 -0.72 12.62
C SER A 98 -17.78 -0.60 11.19
N ILE A 99 -18.73 -0.27 10.31
CA ILE A 99 -18.58 0.09 8.89
C ILE A 99 -18.60 -1.11 7.92
N GLU A 100 -19.80 -1.64 7.74
CA GLU A 100 -20.29 -1.98 6.40
C GLU A 100 -20.26 -0.71 5.53
N SER A 101 -19.12 -0.33 4.96
CA SER A 101 -19.07 0.66 3.88
C SER A 101 -17.92 0.37 2.93
N THR A 102 -18.28 -0.28 1.83
CA THR A 102 -17.66 -0.11 0.50
C THR A 102 -16.16 -0.32 0.40
N SER A 103 -15.69 -1.51 0.77
CA SER A 103 -14.81 -2.25 -0.13
C SER A 103 -15.10 -3.74 0.00
N ASN A 104 -15.67 -4.33 -1.06
CA ASN A 104 -15.75 -5.78 -1.24
C ASN A 104 -14.35 -6.35 -1.51
N ASN A 105 -13.40 -6.12 -0.62
CA ASN A 105 -12.11 -6.77 -0.68
C ASN A 105 -11.91 -7.54 0.62
N ARG A 106 -12.42 -8.78 0.62
CA ARG A 106 -12.10 -9.82 1.60
C ARG A 106 -10.66 -10.29 1.40
N ASP A 107 -9.71 -9.37 1.43
CA ASP A 107 -8.31 -9.68 1.67
C ASP A 107 -8.14 -9.61 3.18
N SER A 108 -8.41 -10.73 3.85
CA SER A 108 -8.32 -10.96 5.30
C SER A 108 -6.89 -10.86 5.87
N ASN A 109 -6.04 -10.03 5.25
CA ASN A 109 -4.62 -9.86 5.54
C ASN A 109 -4.23 -8.39 5.74
N ASN A 110 -5.17 -7.44 5.69
CA ASN A 110 -4.83 -6.04 5.89
C ASN A 110 -4.93 -5.63 7.36
N SER A 111 -3.91 -6.01 8.13
CA SER A 111 -3.71 -5.73 9.55
C SER A 111 -3.60 -4.26 9.97
N LEU A 112 -3.73 -3.33 9.02
CA LEU A 112 -3.45 -1.91 9.26
C LEU A 112 -4.74 -1.14 9.53
N SER A 113 -4.65 -0.22 10.49
CA SER A 113 -5.77 0.60 10.92
C SER A 113 -6.22 1.61 9.85
N THR A 114 -7.44 2.12 10.00
CA THR A 114 -7.92 3.28 9.26
C THR A 114 -7.84 4.50 10.17
N LEU A 115 -7.22 5.57 9.70
CA LEU A 115 -7.17 6.85 10.42
C LEU A 115 -8.08 7.86 9.73
N GLN A 116 -9.15 8.28 10.42
CA GLN A 116 -9.98 9.38 9.97
C GLN A 116 -9.47 10.69 10.56
N VAL A 117 -9.42 11.75 9.76
CA VAL A 117 -9.01 13.09 10.19
C VAL A 117 -10.17 14.04 9.96
N PHE A 118 -10.62 14.70 11.02
CA PHE A 118 -11.73 15.64 11.01
C PHE A 118 -11.20 17.07 11.12
N LEU A 119 -11.74 17.97 10.31
CA LEU A 119 -11.51 19.41 10.41
C LEU A 119 -12.78 20.15 10.01
N GLY A 120 -13.49 20.70 11.00
CA GLY A 120 -14.83 21.26 10.78
C GLY A 120 -15.81 20.18 10.30
N SER A 121 -16.47 20.42 9.17
CA SER A 121 -17.40 19.46 8.54
C SER A 121 -16.74 18.45 7.60
N ASN A 122 -15.42 18.53 7.44
CA ASN A 122 -14.69 17.76 6.45
C ASN A 122 -14.01 16.56 7.09
N THR A 123 -13.88 15.48 6.32
CA THR A 123 -13.21 14.26 6.75
C THR A 123 -12.15 13.87 5.73
N LEU A 124 -10.98 13.45 6.17
CA LEU A 124 -9.97 12.80 5.32
C LEU A 124 -9.77 11.39 5.85
N THR A 125 -9.83 10.38 4.97
CA THR A 125 -9.67 8.98 5.38
C THR A 125 -8.33 8.45 4.91
N LEU A 126 -7.49 7.98 5.84
CA LEU A 126 -6.22 7.35 5.56
C LEU A 126 -6.35 5.85 5.84
N LEU A 127 -6.46 5.07 4.76
CA LEU A 127 -6.46 3.62 4.80
C LEU A 127 -5.03 3.11 4.99
N HIS A 128 -4.91 1.94 5.62
CA HIS A 128 -3.63 1.26 5.83
C HIS A 128 -2.63 2.10 6.64
N TYR A 129 -3.12 2.82 7.64
CA TYR A 129 -2.28 3.58 8.56
C TYR A 129 -1.63 2.62 9.56
N SER A 130 -0.30 2.69 9.66
CA SER A 130 0.51 1.99 10.66
C SER A 130 0.85 2.93 11.82
N LEU A 131 0.50 2.53 13.04
CA LEU A 131 0.94 3.21 14.26
C LEU A 131 2.44 3.04 14.47
N LEU A 132 2.98 1.84 14.18
CA LEU A 132 4.39 1.53 14.39
C LEU A 132 5.32 2.36 13.52
N ASP A 133 4.94 2.58 12.28
CA ASP A 133 5.72 3.35 11.33
C ASP A 133 5.33 4.83 11.31
N SER A 134 4.30 5.23 12.07
CA SER A 134 3.73 6.58 12.05
C SER A 134 3.51 7.05 10.61
N SER A 135 2.68 6.29 9.88
CA SER A 135 2.53 6.42 8.43
C SER A 135 2.31 7.87 7.99
N LEU A 136 3.01 8.28 6.93
CA LEU A 136 2.95 9.65 6.40
C LEU A 136 3.37 10.72 7.44
N ASN A 137 4.25 10.35 8.38
CA ASN A 137 4.76 11.20 9.46
C ASN A 137 3.68 11.81 10.37
N ILE A 138 2.51 11.19 10.42
CA ILE A 138 1.48 11.51 11.41
C ILE A 138 1.78 10.64 12.62
N LYS A 139 2.04 11.25 13.78
CA LYS A 139 2.42 10.53 15.00
C LYS A 139 1.33 10.65 16.05
N LEU A 140 0.83 9.51 16.52
CA LEU A 140 -0.23 9.44 17.53
C LEU A 140 0.34 8.90 18.84
N GLU A 141 0.07 9.59 19.94
CA GLU A 141 0.53 9.17 21.27
C GLU A 141 -0.56 8.35 21.97
N CYS A 142 -0.41 7.01 21.94
CA CYS A 142 -1.34 6.07 22.53
C CYS A 142 -1.24 6.03 24.06
N ASN A 143 -2.30 6.46 24.74
CA ASN A 143 -2.42 6.52 26.19
C ASN A 143 -3.48 5.55 26.76
N SER A 144 -4.61 5.38 26.06
CA SER A 144 -5.71 4.49 26.46
C SER A 144 -5.33 3.01 26.35
N LYS A 145 -6.18 2.15 26.92
CA LYS A 145 -5.98 0.70 26.84
C LYS A 145 -6.24 0.22 25.40
N GLU A 146 -7.27 0.77 24.78
CA GLU A 146 -7.77 0.49 23.45
C GLU A 146 -6.72 0.80 22.38
N SER A 147 -6.12 2.00 22.42
CA SER A 147 -5.08 2.40 21.47
C SER A 147 -3.80 1.58 21.62
N LYS A 148 -3.47 1.16 22.85
CA LYS A 148 -2.35 0.25 23.14
C LYS A 148 -2.63 -1.16 22.63
N GLU A 149 -3.85 -1.69 22.78
CA GLU A 149 -4.23 -2.99 22.23
C GLU A 149 -4.13 -3.02 20.70
N ILE A 150 -4.50 -1.93 20.01
CA ILE A 150 -4.32 -1.81 18.55
C ILE A 150 -2.83 -1.84 18.20
N LEU A 151 -1.99 -1.08 18.92
CA LEU A 151 -0.54 -1.05 18.72
C LEU A 151 0.11 -2.43 18.93
N GLU A 152 -0.25 -3.13 20.00
CA GLU A 152 0.26 -4.47 20.34
C GLU A 152 -0.12 -5.50 19.27
N LYS A 153 -1.35 -5.44 18.75
CA LYS A 153 -1.79 -6.31 17.64
C LYS A 153 -0.95 -6.10 16.38
N GLU A 154 -0.70 -4.84 16.03
CA GLU A 154 0.14 -4.50 14.88
C GLU A 154 1.58 -5.05 15.05
N GLN A 155 2.13 -4.99 16.28
CA GLN A 155 3.45 -5.56 16.59
C GLN A 155 3.47 -7.07 16.45
N ALA A 156 2.51 -7.76 17.08
CA ALA A 156 2.42 -9.22 17.02
C ALA A 156 2.25 -9.73 15.58
N GLN A 157 1.53 -8.99 14.72
CA GLN A 157 1.41 -9.33 13.30
C GLN A 157 2.72 -9.12 12.54
N ARG A 158 3.42 -8.02 12.78
CA ARG A 158 4.75 -7.76 12.17
C ARG A 158 5.77 -8.83 12.57
N GLU A 159 5.71 -9.30 13.81
CA GLU A 159 6.57 -10.39 14.30
C GLU A 159 6.22 -11.73 13.62
N LYS A 160 4.93 -12.08 13.54
CA LYS A 160 4.48 -13.28 12.81
C LYS A 160 4.90 -13.27 11.34
N GLN A 161 4.83 -12.12 10.66
CA GLN A 161 5.32 -11.97 9.29
C GLN A 161 6.83 -12.20 9.22
N LYS A 162 7.62 -11.61 10.13
CA LYS A 162 9.07 -11.83 10.20
C LYS A 162 9.44 -13.27 10.50
N GLU A 163 8.66 -13.98 11.32
CA GLU A 163 8.86 -15.40 11.63
C GLU A 163 8.55 -16.27 10.41
N GLN A 164 7.46 -16.01 9.68
CA GLN A 164 7.14 -16.67 8.41
C GLN A 164 8.21 -16.40 7.34
N ASP A 165 8.69 -15.15 7.25
CA ASP A 165 9.77 -14.76 6.34
C ASP A 165 11.13 -15.35 6.76
N SER A 166 11.33 -15.65 8.05
CA SER A 166 12.56 -16.26 8.55
C SER A 166 12.55 -17.78 8.47
N GLN A 167 11.37 -18.42 8.54
CA GLN A 167 11.19 -19.84 8.22
C GLN A 167 11.28 -20.14 6.71
N THR A 168 11.10 -19.12 5.86
CA THR A 168 11.27 -19.24 4.40
C THR A 168 12.69 -18.90 3.91
N LYS A 169 13.61 -18.47 4.80
CA LYS A 169 15.02 -18.18 4.44
C LYS A 169 15.86 -19.41 4.08
N ASP A 170 15.37 -20.63 4.33
CA ASP A 170 16.03 -21.87 3.91
C ASP A 170 15.51 -22.40 2.55
N SER A 171 14.56 -21.70 1.92
CA SER A 171 14.15 -21.97 0.55
C SER A 171 14.32 -20.69 -0.28
N THR A 172 15.36 -20.67 -1.10
CA THR A 172 15.52 -19.75 -2.23
C THR A 172 14.37 -19.97 -3.23
N THR A 173 13.19 -19.45 -2.93
CA THR A 173 12.06 -19.44 -3.86
C THR A 173 11.32 -18.12 -3.74
N SER A 174 11.56 -17.26 -4.72
CA SER A 174 10.64 -16.19 -5.09
C SER A 174 9.23 -16.77 -5.18
N THR A 175 8.31 -16.35 -4.31
CA THR A 175 6.88 -16.66 -4.42
C THR A 175 6.15 -15.61 -5.25
N ALA A 176 6.75 -15.19 -6.38
CA ALA A 176 5.92 -15.16 -7.56
C ALA A 176 5.55 -16.62 -7.82
N MET A 177 4.27 -16.99 -7.70
CA MET A 177 3.84 -18.29 -8.23
C MET A 177 4.00 -18.24 -9.75
N LEU A 178 5.24 -18.48 -10.21
CA LEU A 178 5.58 -18.71 -11.59
C LEU A 178 4.89 -20.02 -11.93
N HIS A 179 3.66 -19.92 -12.44
CA HIS A 179 2.98 -21.06 -13.03
C HIS A 179 3.79 -21.42 -14.28
N PRO A 180 4.51 -22.56 -14.29
CA PRO A 180 5.34 -22.90 -15.42
C PRO A 180 4.45 -23.03 -16.66
N ILE A 181 4.88 -22.44 -17.77
CA ILE A 181 4.19 -22.61 -19.04
C ILE A 181 4.53 -24.02 -19.54
N LEU A 182 3.50 -24.84 -19.73
CA LEU A 182 3.63 -26.19 -20.26
C LEU A 182 3.35 -26.18 -21.78
N GLU A 183 3.85 -27.16 -22.51
CA GLU A 183 3.62 -27.28 -23.97
C GLU A 183 2.13 -27.43 -24.34
N ASP A 184 1.27 -27.88 -23.42
CA ASP A 184 -0.16 -28.01 -23.60
C ASP A 184 -0.96 -26.76 -23.20
N ASN A 185 -0.30 -25.72 -22.67
CA ASN A 185 -0.96 -24.46 -22.36
C ASN A 185 -1.36 -23.72 -23.66
N GLU A 186 -2.63 -23.36 -23.77
CA GLU A 186 -3.12 -22.49 -24.84
C GLU A 186 -2.89 -21.02 -24.48
N LEU A 187 -1.93 -20.37 -25.16
CA LEU A 187 -1.71 -18.93 -25.04
C LEU A 187 -2.34 -18.19 -26.21
N LYS A 188 -3.11 -17.15 -25.91
CA LYS A 188 -3.73 -16.27 -26.90
C LYS A 188 -3.06 -14.90 -26.86
N CYS A 189 -2.77 -14.36 -28.04
CA CYS A 189 -2.43 -12.95 -28.14
C CYS A 189 -3.71 -12.08 -28.01
N PRO A 190 -3.58 -10.76 -27.76
CA PRO A 190 -4.73 -9.86 -27.70
C PRO A 190 -5.58 -9.80 -28.99
N HIS A 191 -5.06 -10.32 -30.10
CA HIS A 191 -5.76 -10.43 -31.39
C HIS A 191 -6.37 -11.82 -31.63
N ASN A 192 -6.56 -12.63 -30.56
CA ASN A 192 -7.07 -14.00 -30.61
C ASN A 192 -6.23 -15.02 -31.40
N GLY A 193 -5.01 -14.67 -31.81
CA GLY A 193 -4.06 -15.62 -32.39
C GLY A 193 -3.54 -16.60 -31.33
N VAL A 194 -3.38 -17.86 -31.70
CA VAL A 194 -2.93 -18.92 -30.79
C VAL A 194 -1.41 -19.11 -30.93
N VAL A 195 -0.70 -19.09 -29.80
CA VAL A 195 0.73 -19.38 -29.72
C VAL A 195 0.91 -20.86 -29.41
N LYS A 196 1.61 -21.57 -30.29
CA LYS A 196 2.01 -22.97 -30.04
C LYS A 196 3.46 -22.97 -29.61
N LEU A 197 3.69 -23.16 -28.32
CA LEU A 197 5.03 -23.22 -27.75
C LEU A 197 5.56 -24.65 -27.81
N LYS A 198 6.80 -24.82 -28.23
CA LYS A 198 7.51 -26.10 -28.20
C LYS A 198 8.87 -25.88 -27.54
N SER A 199 9.14 -26.70 -26.54
CA SER A 199 10.35 -26.64 -25.76
C SER A 199 11.50 -27.31 -26.51
N ASN A 200 12.52 -26.53 -26.90
CA ASN A 200 13.71 -27.09 -27.54
C ASN A 200 14.70 -27.61 -26.51
N LYS A 201 15.00 -26.78 -25.50
CA LYS A 201 15.98 -27.06 -24.44
C LYS A 201 15.34 -27.50 -23.11
N GLY A 202 14.03 -27.28 -22.93
CA GLY A 202 13.31 -27.62 -21.70
C GLY A 202 12.75 -29.04 -21.63
N LYS A 203 12.99 -29.90 -22.64
CA LYS A 203 12.54 -31.31 -22.65
C LYS A 203 12.87 -32.16 -21.41
N PRO A 204 14.02 -31.96 -20.72
CA PRO A 204 14.32 -32.67 -19.47
C PRO A 204 13.45 -32.21 -18.28
N PHE A 205 12.93 -30.98 -18.35
CA PHE A 205 12.18 -30.36 -17.28
C PHE A 205 10.69 -30.59 -17.52
N LYS A 206 10.07 -31.50 -16.76
CA LYS A 206 8.68 -31.91 -16.97
C LYS A 206 7.85 -31.70 -15.71
N SER A 207 6.61 -31.27 -15.89
CA SER A 207 5.57 -31.30 -14.85
C SER A 207 4.50 -32.28 -15.28
N LYS A 208 4.19 -33.28 -14.45
CA LYS A 208 3.21 -34.33 -14.77
C LYS A 208 3.45 -35.03 -16.12
N GLY A 209 4.71 -35.16 -16.53
CA GLY A 209 5.11 -35.76 -17.81
C GLY A 209 5.11 -34.82 -19.02
N ILE A 210 4.65 -33.58 -18.86
CA ILE A 210 4.57 -32.56 -19.92
C ILE A 210 5.80 -31.65 -19.85
N PRO A 211 6.53 -31.42 -20.96
CA PRO A 211 7.69 -30.52 -20.97
C PRO A 211 7.32 -29.08 -20.60
N MET A 212 8.22 -28.43 -19.85
CA MET A 212 8.13 -27.01 -19.53
C MET A 212 8.76 -26.17 -20.65
N VAL A 213 8.12 -25.05 -20.95
CA VAL A 213 8.61 -24.03 -21.90
C VAL A 213 9.59 -23.11 -21.17
N LEU A 214 10.78 -22.90 -21.74
CA LEU A 214 11.79 -21.99 -21.19
C LEU A 214 11.65 -20.59 -21.81
N GLU A 215 12.28 -19.59 -21.19
CA GLU A 215 12.30 -18.22 -21.71
C GLU A 215 12.83 -18.14 -23.16
N SER A 216 13.85 -18.94 -23.49
CA SER A 216 14.39 -19.03 -24.84
C SER A 216 13.39 -19.55 -25.88
N ASP A 217 12.37 -20.31 -25.45
CA ASP A 217 11.31 -20.81 -26.33
C ASP A 217 10.19 -19.77 -26.51
N LEU A 218 10.05 -18.79 -25.60
CA LEU A 218 9.14 -17.65 -25.75
C LEU A 218 9.68 -16.62 -26.74
N LEU A 219 10.98 -16.35 -26.66
CA LEU A 219 11.67 -15.43 -27.57
C LEU A 219 11.62 -16.00 -28.99
N HIS A 220 10.94 -15.27 -29.89
CA HIS A 220 10.76 -15.60 -31.33
C HIS A 220 9.74 -16.68 -31.69
N SER A 221 8.88 -17.08 -30.75
CA SER A 221 7.78 -18.00 -31.06
C SER A 221 6.76 -17.40 -32.04
N SER A 222 6.36 -18.18 -33.04
CA SER A 222 5.37 -17.77 -34.04
C SER A 222 3.94 -17.84 -33.51
N ILE A 223 3.13 -16.82 -33.79
CA ILE A 223 1.71 -16.79 -33.45
C ILE A 223 0.90 -17.11 -34.71
N VAL A 224 0.08 -18.16 -34.65
CA VAL A 224 -0.77 -18.57 -35.77
C VAL A 224 -2.10 -17.84 -35.70
N GLY A 225 -2.58 -17.33 -36.83
CA GLY A 225 -3.86 -16.61 -36.89
C GLY A 225 -3.84 -15.21 -36.27
N CYS A 226 -2.66 -14.66 -35.97
CA CYS A 226 -2.52 -13.27 -35.56
C CYS A 226 -2.42 -12.37 -36.80
N PRO A 227 -3.21 -11.28 -36.92
CA PRO A 227 -3.07 -10.32 -38.01
C PRO A 227 -1.76 -9.50 -37.93
N ASN A 228 -1.07 -9.55 -36.80
CA ASN A 228 0.23 -8.90 -36.58
C ASN A 228 1.22 -9.88 -35.90
N PRO A 229 1.75 -10.88 -36.62
CA PRO A 229 2.72 -11.80 -36.04
C PRO A 229 4.06 -11.08 -35.77
N PRO A 230 4.80 -11.45 -34.72
CA PRO A 230 6.12 -10.87 -34.46
C PRO A 230 7.02 -11.10 -35.68
N THR A 231 7.45 -10.01 -36.32
CA THR A 231 8.32 -10.05 -37.49
C THR A 231 9.67 -10.67 -37.11
N LYS A 232 10.10 -11.70 -37.83
CA LYS A 232 11.44 -12.28 -37.68
C LYS A 232 12.47 -11.16 -37.88
N ARG A 233 13.25 -10.83 -36.85
CA ARG A 233 14.48 -10.05 -37.05
C ARG A 233 15.36 -10.86 -38.01
N GLN A 234 15.56 -10.35 -39.22
CA GLN A 234 16.62 -10.84 -40.08
C GLN A 234 17.93 -10.51 -39.37
N VAL A 235 18.63 -11.55 -38.92
CA VAL A 235 20.00 -11.43 -38.46
C VAL A 235 20.83 -11.33 -39.72
N ALA A 236 21.44 -10.16 -39.94
CA ALA A 236 22.49 -9.95 -40.93
C ALA A 236 23.79 -10.63 -40.46
#